data_AF-A0A031IQJ5-F1
#
_entry.id   AF-A0A031IQJ5-F1
#
_cell.length_a   1.000
_cell.length_b   1.000
_cell.length_c   1.000
_cell.angle_alpha   90.00
_cell.angle_beta   90.00
_cell.angle_gamma   90.00
#
_symmetry.space_group_name_H-M   'P 1'
#
loop_
_entity.id
_entity.type
_entity.pdbx_description
1 polymer ?
#
loop_
_entity_poly.entity_id
_entity_poly.type
_entity_poly.pdbx_seq_one_letter_code
_entity_poly.pdbx_strand_id
1 'polypeptide(L)' 'MVDLSKLEPVKTAQDVADQLDLEQARAYLRETNWHAFALLEDGTPIPSEIATVRTAARATISRLAPAPLN' A
#
# COMPACT_ATOMS: atom_id res chain seq x y z
N MET A 1 -20.21 -32.09 -16.87
CA MET A 1 -19.10 -31.27 -17.41
C MET A 1 -18.66 -30.35 -16.27
N VAL A 2 -17.40 -30.41 -15.83
CA VAL A 2 -16.91 -29.59 -14.70
C VAL A 2 -16.73 -28.16 -15.20
N ASP A 3 -17.33 -27.20 -14.50
CA ASP A 3 -17.22 -25.77 -14.80
C ASP A 3 -15.88 -25.24 -14.27
N LEU A 4 -14.89 -25.17 -15.18
CA LEU A 4 -13.53 -24.73 -14.88
C LEU A 4 -13.42 -23.21 -14.67
N SER A 5 -14.48 -22.45 -14.96
CA SER A 5 -14.52 -20.99 -14.75
C SER A 5 -14.58 -20.58 -13.28
N LYS A 6 -14.79 -21.53 -12.36
CA LYS A 6 -14.83 -21.30 -10.91
C LYS A 6 -13.51 -21.61 -10.19
N LEU A 7 -12.48 -22.03 -10.92
CA LEU A 7 -11.17 -22.28 -10.33
C LEU A 7 -10.47 -20.94 -10.11
N GLU A 8 -10.26 -20.58 -8.83
CA GLU A 8 -9.40 -19.45 -8.51
C GLU A 8 -7.97 -19.75 -8.98
N PRO A 9 -7.32 -18.80 -9.68
CA PRO A 9 -5.94 -18.98 -10.09
C PRO A 9 -5.05 -19.17 -8.86
N VAL A 10 -4.16 -20.17 -8.92
CA VAL A 10 -3.18 -20.39 -7.87
C VAL A 10 -2.29 -19.15 -7.78
N LYS A 11 -2.27 -18.50 -6.62
CA LYS A 11 -1.39 -17.36 -6.36
C LYS A 11 0.07 -17.77 -6.61
N THR A 12 0.76 -16.99 -7.41
CA THR A 12 2.20 -17.15 -7.62
C THR A 12 2.97 -16.65 -6.40
N ALA A 13 4.25 -17.01 -6.29
CA ALA A 13 5.12 -16.45 -5.26
C ALA A 13 5.20 -14.91 -5.34
N GLN A 14 5.08 -14.35 -6.55
CA GLN A 14 5.07 -12.91 -6.78
C GLN A 14 3.79 -12.27 -6.22
N ASP A 15 2.63 -12.89 -6.40
CA ASP A 15 1.36 -12.38 -5.86
C ASP A 15 1.37 -12.31 -4.32
N VAL A 16 2.02 -13.28 -3.67
CA VAL A 16 2.19 -13.29 -2.21
C VAL A 16 3.13 -12.19 -1.75
N ALA A 17 4.25 -11.99 -2.45
CA ALA A 17 5.20 -10.93 -2.15
C ALA A 17 4.56 -9.53 -2.35
N ASP A 18 3.84 -9.33 -3.45
CA ASP A 18 3.14 -8.07 -3.74
C ASP A 18 2.05 -7.77 -2.70
N GLN A 19 1.35 -8.80 -2.21
CA GLN A 19 0.38 -8.64 -1.14
C GLN A 19 1.05 -8.20 0.18
N LEU A 20 2.19 -8.80 0.52
CA LEU A 20 2.97 -8.42 1.71
C LEU A 20 3.49 -6.98 1.61
N ASP A 21 4.04 -6.59 0.45
CA ASP A 21 4.49 -5.23 0.18
C ASP A 21 3.36 -4.20 0.33
N LEU A 22 2.16 -4.54 -0.17
CA LEU A 22 0.96 -3.71 -0.01
C LEU A 22 0.54 -3.56 1.46
N GLU A 23 0.54 -4.64 2.21
CA GLU A 23 0.19 -4.63 3.64
C GLU A 23 1.18 -3.77 4.44
N GLN A 24 2.48 -3.93 4.19
CA GLN A 24 3.53 -3.13 4.82
C GLN A 24 3.41 -1.65 4.47
N ALA A 25 3.20 -1.32 3.19
CA ALA A 25 3.01 0.07 2.76
C ALA A 25 1.80 0.73 3.43
N ARG A 26 0.68 0.00 3.54
CA ARG A 26 -0.54 0.48 4.22
C ARG A 26 -0.33 0.65 5.72
N ALA A 27 0.34 -0.31 6.37
CA ALA A 27 0.65 -0.24 7.79
C ALA A 27 1.53 0.99 8.07
N TYR A 28 2.61 1.17 7.30
CA TYR A 28 3.51 2.31 7.48
C TYR A 28 2.79 3.66 7.33
N LEU A 29 1.92 3.81 6.32
CA LEU A 29 1.16 5.04 6.13
C LEU A 29 0.20 5.32 7.29
N ARG A 30 -0.40 4.28 7.87
CA ARG A 30 -1.29 4.37 9.02
C ARG A 30 -0.52 4.76 10.28
N GLU A 31 0.59 4.10 10.55
CA GLU A 31 1.44 4.32 11.72
C GLU A 31 2.08 5.73 11.71
N THR A 32 2.40 6.25 10.53
CA THR A 32 3.00 7.59 10.37
C THR A 32 1.99 8.68 10.00
N ASN A 33 0.68 8.39 10.04
CA ASN A 33 -0.32 9.37 9.59
C ASN A 33 -0.43 10.58 10.52
N TRP A 34 -0.10 10.41 11.80
CA TRP A 34 -0.06 11.50 12.78
C TRP A 34 0.93 12.60 12.37
N HIS A 35 2.02 12.30 11.66
CA HIS A 35 2.92 13.33 11.13
C HIS A 35 2.23 14.22 10.10
N ALA A 36 1.33 13.66 9.29
CA ALA A 36 0.55 14.46 8.35
C ALA A 36 -0.47 15.34 9.08
N PHE A 37 -1.05 14.85 10.18
CA PHE A 37 -1.95 15.66 11.02
C PHE A 37 -1.19 16.77 11.76
N ALA A 38 -0.04 16.48 12.36
CA ALA A 38 0.80 17.48 13.03
C ALA A 38 1.25 18.61 12.09
N LEU A 39 1.49 18.30 10.80
CA LEU A 39 1.75 19.32 9.78
C LEU A 39 0.53 20.20 9.53
N LEU A 40 -0.66 19.61 9.47
CA LEU A 40 -1.90 20.34 9.21
C LEU A 40 -2.36 21.18 10.42
N GLU A 41 -2.14 20.68 11.64
CA GLU A 41 -2.58 21.31 12.89
C GLU A 41 -1.61 22.39 13.35
N ASP A 42 -0.33 22.01 13.55
CA ASP A 42 0.66 22.88 14.20
C ASP A 42 1.71 23.43 13.22
N GLY A 43 1.59 23.10 11.92
CA GLY A 43 2.61 23.44 10.92
C GLY A 43 3.92 22.67 11.09
N THR A 44 3.93 21.60 11.91
CA THR A 44 5.15 20.84 12.18
C THR A 44 5.55 20.04 10.94
N PRO A 45 6.72 20.29 10.32
CA PRO A 45 7.12 19.57 9.11
C PRO A 45 7.31 18.09 9.39
N ILE A 46 6.90 17.27 8.42
CA ILE A 46 7.19 15.83 8.45
C ILE A 46 8.71 15.65 8.32
N PRO A 47 9.35 14.86 9.21
CA PRO A 47 10.78 14.54 9.08
C PRO A 47 11.12 13.96 7.71
N SER A 48 12.25 14.35 7.13
CA SER A 48 12.64 13.98 5.76
C SER A 48 12.69 12.47 5.52
N GLU A 49 13.20 11.71 6.48
CA GLU A 49 13.24 10.24 6.44
C GLU A 49 11.83 9.66 6.34
N ILE A 50 10.89 10.18 7.14
CA ILE A 50 9.50 9.73 7.16
C ILE A 50 8.78 10.15 5.89
N ALA A 51 9.01 11.36 5.40
CA ALA A 51 8.45 11.83 4.13
C ALA A 51 8.90 10.96 2.95
N THR A 52 10.17 10.56 2.93
CA THR A 52 10.74 9.68 1.89
C THR A 52 10.06 8.31 1.90
N VAL A 53 9.98 7.66 3.06
CA VAL A 53 9.37 6.33 3.17
C VAL A 53 7.85 6.38 2.93
N ARG A 54 7.17 7.44 3.38
CA ARG A 54 5.73 7.64 3.06
C ARG A 54 5.51 7.79 1.55
N THR A 55 6.43 8.46 0.85
CA THR A 55 6.38 8.59 -0.62
C THR A 55 6.58 7.24 -1.29
N ALA A 56 7.57 6.46 -0.85
CA ALA A 56 7.80 5.10 -1.34
C ALA A 56 6.59 4.18 -1.10
N ALA A 57 6.01 4.22 0.10
CA ALA A 57 4.82 3.42 0.44
C ALA A 57 3.61 3.77 -0.45
N ARG A 58 3.39 5.07 -0.72
CA ARG A 58 2.36 5.50 -1.68
C ARG A 58 2.65 4.99 -3.09
N ALA A 59 3.90 5.03 -3.54
CA ALA A 59 4.28 4.51 -4.85
C ALA A 59 4.07 2.99 -4.95
N THR A 60 4.39 2.22 -3.91
CA THR A 60 4.10 0.78 -3.82
C THR A 60 2.60 0.51 -3.96
N ILE A 61 1.77 1.26 -3.23
CA ILE A 61 0.31 1.13 -3.34
C ILE A 61 -0.16 1.49 -4.75
N SER A 62 0.30 2.59 -5.34
CA SER A 62 -0.11 2.97 -6.70
C SER A 62 0.31 1.94 -7.77
N ARG A 63 1.46 1.27 -7.57
CA ARG A 63 1.96 0.23 -8.48
C ARG A 63 1.19 -1.08 -8.36
N LEU A 64 0.82 -1.48 -7.15
CA LEU A 64 0.29 -2.80 -6.84
C LEU A 64 -1.23 -2.82 -6.58
N ALA A 65 -1.85 -1.67 -6.34
CA ALA A 65 -3.30 -1.61 -6.17
C ALA A 65 -3.98 -2.02 -7.49
N PRO A 66 -4.99 -2.90 -7.44
CA PRO A 66 -5.76 -3.23 -8.63
C PRO A 66 -6.38 -1.96 -9.21
N ALA A 67 -6.41 -1.86 -10.54
CA ALA A 67 -7.11 -0.77 -11.21
C ALA A 67 -8.54 -0.69 -10.68
N PRO A 68 -9.09 0.52 -10.43
CA PRO A 68 -10.46 0.65 -10.00
C PRO A 68 -11.37 -0.07 -10.99
N LEU A 69 -12.20 -0.99 -10.48
CA LEU A 69 -13.27 -1.61 -11.24
C LEU A 69 -14.29 -0.51 -11.55
N ASN A 70 -14.23 0.05 -12.76
CA ASN A 70 -15.25 0.92 -13.32
C ASN A 70 -16.41 0.10 -13.87
#